data_AF-A0A7N0U5N7-F1
#
_entry.id   AF-A0A7N0U5N7-F1
#
_cell.length_a   1.000
_cell.length_b   1.000
_cell.length_c   1.000
_cell.angle_alpha   90.00
_cell.angle_beta   90.00
_cell.angle_gamma   90.00
#
_symmetry.space_group_name_H-M   'P 1'
#
loop_
_entity.id
_entity.type
_entity.pdbx_description
1 polymer ?
#
loop_
_entity_poly.entity_id
_entity_poly.type
_entity_poly.pdbx_seq_one_letter_code
_entity_poly.pdbx_strand_id
1 'polypeptide(L)'
;MHKETYESHDPHFLEAPSVTTNKGQTEDDGGKSLNSWKSLLINWPLMSSIIIYCVFSLHDMAYTEIFSLWAVSPGSFGGLSFSTQDVGAVLSVTGLGLFIYQLSIYHYVERWLGAVTVCRVAAALSILTLACYPSIASLHGTILTLALNAASIIKNIMSASIITGCFILQNRAVEQHQRGAANGIAMTSMSIFKAIGPAGGGAIFSMGQKRVHAAFLPGNQLVFFVLNMVELIGLVLTFKPFLAY
;
A
#
# COMPACT_ATOMS: atom_id res chain seq x y z
N MET A 1 -22.33 69.53 58.58
CA MET A 1 -21.21 70.12 59.36
C MET A 1 -20.44 68.94 59.96
N HIS A 2 -19.10 68.95 59.97
CA HIS A 2 -18.19 67.81 60.34
C HIS A 2 -18.27 66.61 59.34
N LYS A 3 -17.23 66.05 58.67
CA LYS A 3 -15.85 65.59 59.02
C LYS A 3 -15.82 64.62 60.21
N GLU A 4 -15.12 63.47 60.27
CA GLU A 4 -14.28 62.66 59.34
C GLU A 4 -14.16 61.22 59.96
N THR A 5 -13.41 60.18 59.54
CA THR A 5 -12.17 60.07 58.72
C THR A 5 -12.19 58.82 57.78
N TYR A 6 -11.37 57.79 58.02
CA TYR A 6 -11.17 56.53 57.27
C TYR A 6 -10.77 55.38 58.24
N GLU A 7 -10.91 54.13 57.79
CA GLU A 7 -10.06 52.91 58.00
C GLU A 7 -10.89 51.63 58.27
N SER A 8 -10.45 50.40 57.95
CA SER A 8 -9.71 49.89 56.76
C SER A 8 -9.87 48.35 56.67
N HIS A 9 -9.38 47.76 55.56
CA HIS A 9 -9.14 46.32 55.33
C HIS A 9 -10.31 45.34 55.07
N ASP A 10 -10.04 44.51 54.06
CA ASP A 10 -10.76 43.33 53.56
C ASP A 10 -10.26 42.06 54.32
N PRO A 11 -10.94 40.90 54.26
CA PRO A 11 -10.60 40.00 53.15
C PRO A 11 -11.75 39.14 52.59
N HIS A 12 -11.91 39.23 51.27
CA HIS A 12 -12.27 38.16 50.33
C HIS A 12 -12.24 36.73 50.91
N PHE A 13 -13.41 36.08 50.97
CA PHE A 13 -13.52 34.62 51.00
C PHE A 13 -13.84 34.12 49.59
N LEU A 14 -13.10 33.13 49.11
CA LEU A 14 -13.26 32.58 47.76
C LEU A 14 -14.28 31.45 47.75
N GLU A 15 -15.41 31.64 47.07
CA GLU A 15 -16.31 30.53 46.74
C GLU A 15 -15.69 29.63 45.66
N ALA A 16 -15.72 28.31 45.88
CA ALA A 16 -15.22 27.34 44.91
C ALA A 16 -16.28 27.05 43.83
N PRO A 17 -15.90 26.97 42.54
CA PRO A 17 -16.86 26.70 41.47
C PRO A 17 -17.44 25.29 41.59
N SER A 18 -18.76 25.18 41.47
CA SER A 18 -19.49 23.91 41.56
C SER A 18 -19.21 23.01 40.35
N VAL A 19 -18.87 21.74 40.61
CA VAL A 19 -18.59 20.75 39.55
C VAL A 19 -19.91 20.23 38.97
N THR A 20 -20.42 20.94 37.96
CA THR A 20 -21.58 20.52 37.17
C THR A 20 -21.28 19.21 36.45
N THR A 21 -21.71 18.09 37.04
CA THR A 21 -21.39 16.74 36.55
C THR A 21 -22.24 16.42 35.32
N ASN A 22 -21.68 16.64 34.14
CA ASN A 22 -22.41 16.64 32.86
C ASN A 22 -22.76 15.21 32.35
N LYS A 23 -23.67 14.53 33.05
CA LYS A 23 -24.22 13.22 32.64
C LYS A 23 -25.22 13.38 31.48
N GLY A 24 -24.73 13.56 30.25
CA GLY A 24 -25.61 13.77 29.10
C GLY A 24 -25.03 13.65 27.68
N GLN A 25 -23.85 13.03 27.48
CA GLN A 25 -23.21 12.98 26.15
C GLN A 25 -22.88 11.57 25.60
N THR A 26 -23.13 10.49 26.34
CA THR A 26 -22.68 9.13 25.95
C THR A 26 -23.51 8.44 24.87
N GLU A 27 -24.74 8.85 24.61
CA GLU A 27 -25.65 8.14 23.68
C GLU A 27 -25.69 8.75 22.27
N ASP A 28 -25.54 10.08 22.16
CA ASP A 28 -25.57 10.83 20.90
C ASP A 28 -24.30 10.61 20.04
N ASP A 29 -23.13 10.54 20.67
CA ASP A 29 -21.85 10.35 19.98
C ASP A 29 -21.74 8.96 19.33
N GLY A 30 -22.27 7.91 19.98
CA GLY A 30 -22.34 6.55 19.42
C GLY A 30 -23.23 6.48 18.16
N GLY A 31 -24.37 7.19 18.17
CA GLY A 31 -25.25 7.29 17.00
C GLY A 31 -24.60 8.03 15.82
N LYS A 32 -23.94 9.16 16.10
CA LYS A 32 -23.19 9.95 15.11
C LYS A 32 -22.02 9.16 14.51
N SER A 33 -21.26 8.45 15.35
CA SER A 33 -20.19 7.55 14.92
C SER A 33 -20.73 6.47 13.98
N LEU A 34 -21.75 5.71 14.37
CA LEU A 34 -22.31 4.63 13.54
C LEU A 34 -22.82 5.14 12.19
N ASN A 35 -23.39 6.34 12.13
CA ASN A 35 -23.83 6.96 10.88
C ASN A 35 -22.65 7.40 9.98
N SER A 36 -21.56 7.89 10.57
CA SER A 36 -20.32 8.23 9.86
C SER A 36 -19.62 6.99 9.27
N TRP A 37 -19.57 5.89 10.01
CA TRP A 37 -19.08 4.60 9.49
C TRP A 37 -19.94 4.07 8.34
N LYS A 38 -21.27 4.19 8.43
CA LYS A 38 -22.19 3.82 7.33
C LYS A 38 -21.99 4.69 6.10
N SER A 39 -21.84 6.01 6.23
CA SER A 39 -21.64 6.89 5.07
C SER A 39 -20.34 6.59 4.33
N LEU A 40 -19.27 6.20 5.05
CA LEU A 40 -18.01 5.77 4.44
C LEU A 40 -18.16 4.45 3.66
N LEU A 41 -18.86 3.46 4.21
CA LEU A 41 -19.07 2.17 3.53
C LEU A 41 -20.02 2.26 2.31
N ILE A 42 -20.86 3.30 2.25
CA ILE A 42 -21.75 3.58 1.10
C ILE A 42 -21.05 4.45 0.03
N ASN A 43 -19.94 5.13 0.39
CA ASN A 43 -19.17 5.96 -0.53
C ASN A 43 -18.43 5.11 -1.58
N TRP A 44 -19.04 4.92 -2.75
CA TRP A 44 -18.48 4.09 -3.82
C TRP A 44 -17.11 4.56 -4.36
N PRO A 45 -16.82 5.87 -4.56
CA PRO A 45 -15.46 6.35 -4.85
C PRO A 45 -14.40 5.98 -3.81
N LEU A 46 -14.74 5.94 -2.52
CA LEU A 46 -13.87 5.41 -1.48
C LEU A 46 -13.72 3.89 -1.61
N MET A 47 -14.82 3.15 -1.60
CA MET A 47 -14.82 1.68 -1.54
C MET A 47 -14.18 1.04 -2.78
N SER A 48 -14.43 1.55 -3.99
CA SER A 48 -13.73 1.11 -5.20
C SER A 48 -12.22 1.33 -5.10
N SER A 49 -11.78 2.47 -4.57
CA SER A 49 -10.36 2.77 -4.34
C SER A 49 -9.73 1.97 -3.18
N ILE A 50 -10.53 1.43 -2.25
CA ILE A 50 -10.06 0.49 -1.22
C ILE A 50 -9.92 -0.92 -1.82
N ILE A 51 -10.86 -1.38 -2.64
CA ILE A 51 -10.78 -2.71 -3.29
C ILE A 51 -9.56 -2.80 -4.20
N ILE A 52 -9.30 -1.77 -5.02
CA ILE A 52 -8.11 -1.67 -5.87
C ILE A 52 -6.82 -1.73 -5.02
N TYR A 53 -6.78 -0.97 -3.93
CA TYR A 53 -5.66 -0.95 -2.99
C TYR A 53 -5.40 -2.33 -2.34
N CYS A 54 -6.46 -3.08 -2.02
CA CYS A 54 -6.37 -4.44 -1.50
C CYS A 54 -5.80 -5.42 -2.55
N VAL A 55 -6.23 -5.35 -3.81
CA VAL A 55 -5.72 -6.19 -4.91
C VAL A 55 -4.23 -5.93 -5.17
N PHE A 56 -3.83 -4.66 -5.31
CA PHE A 56 -2.42 -4.31 -5.51
C PHE A 56 -1.55 -4.67 -4.30
N SER A 57 -2.07 -4.55 -3.08
CA SER A 57 -1.32 -4.93 -1.86
C SER A 57 -1.16 -6.44 -1.70
N LEU A 58 -2.17 -7.23 -2.09
CA LEU A 58 -2.07 -8.69 -2.20
C LEU A 58 -0.98 -9.09 -3.20
N HIS A 59 -0.99 -8.49 -4.39
CA HIS A 59 0.03 -8.72 -5.42
C HIS A 59 1.43 -8.33 -4.92
N ASP A 60 1.59 -7.16 -4.31
CA ASP A 60 2.87 -6.68 -3.77
C ASP A 60 3.45 -7.62 -2.69
N MET A 61 2.59 -8.17 -1.82
CA MET A 61 3.02 -9.15 -0.81
C MET A 61 3.38 -10.51 -1.44
N ALA A 62 2.56 -11.00 -2.37
CA ALA A 62 2.81 -12.25 -3.08
C ALA A 62 4.10 -12.17 -3.93
N TYR A 63 4.36 -11.02 -4.58
CA TYR A 63 5.63 -10.74 -5.25
C TYR A 63 6.81 -10.83 -4.27
N THR A 64 6.68 -10.24 -3.07
CA THR A 64 7.80 -10.14 -2.13
C THR A 64 8.21 -11.52 -1.59
N GLU A 65 7.22 -12.38 -1.35
CA GLU A 65 7.42 -13.80 -1.04
C GLU A 65 8.07 -14.53 -2.23
N ILE A 66 7.45 -14.47 -3.41
CA ILE A 66 7.90 -15.16 -4.63
C ILE A 66 9.32 -14.74 -5.02
N PHE A 67 9.66 -13.46 -4.96
CA PHE A 67 10.99 -12.93 -5.27
C PHE A 67 12.06 -13.55 -4.37
N SER A 68 11.77 -13.63 -3.07
CA SER A 68 12.68 -14.21 -2.07
C SER A 68 12.87 -15.71 -2.30
N LEU A 69 11.78 -16.46 -2.51
CA LEU A 69 11.82 -17.90 -2.79
C LEU A 69 12.52 -18.22 -4.13
N TRP A 70 12.25 -17.43 -5.17
CA TRP A 70 12.84 -17.61 -6.51
C TRP A 70 14.33 -17.28 -6.54
N ALA A 71 14.76 -16.18 -5.92
CA ALA A 71 16.17 -15.80 -5.90
C ALA A 71 17.04 -16.85 -5.20
N VAL A 72 16.59 -17.36 -4.03
CA VAL A 72 17.33 -18.38 -3.27
C VAL A 72 17.25 -19.78 -3.91
N SER A 73 16.22 -20.07 -4.71
CA SER A 73 16.07 -21.39 -5.33
C SER A 73 17.20 -21.77 -6.28
N PRO A 74 17.58 -23.07 -6.39
CA PRO A 74 18.61 -23.51 -7.32
C PRO A 74 18.29 -23.27 -8.79
N GLY A 75 19.33 -23.07 -9.60
CA GLY A 75 19.24 -22.90 -11.05
C GLY A 75 18.60 -24.08 -11.80
N SER A 76 18.63 -25.29 -11.24
CA SER A 76 17.90 -26.45 -11.77
C SER A 76 16.37 -26.30 -11.74
N PHE A 77 15.84 -25.41 -10.89
CA PHE A 77 14.43 -25.00 -10.88
C PHE A 77 14.19 -23.63 -11.54
N GLY A 78 15.23 -23.05 -12.17
CA GLY A 78 15.23 -21.69 -12.73
C GLY A 78 15.37 -20.56 -11.69
N GLY A 79 15.71 -20.88 -10.44
CA GLY A 79 16.04 -19.86 -9.44
C GLY A 79 17.46 -19.30 -9.62
N LEU A 80 17.80 -18.23 -8.91
CA LEU A 80 19.10 -17.56 -9.10
C LEU A 80 20.24 -18.19 -8.28
N SER A 81 19.95 -19.14 -7.40
CA SER A 81 20.90 -19.75 -6.45
C SER A 81 21.60 -18.74 -5.53
N PHE A 82 20.95 -17.60 -5.25
CA PHE A 82 21.48 -16.53 -4.40
C PHE A 82 21.46 -16.93 -2.92
N SER A 83 22.41 -16.41 -2.14
CA SER A 83 22.30 -16.49 -0.68
C SER A 83 21.29 -15.47 -0.15
N THR A 84 20.83 -15.66 1.09
CA THR A 84 20.00 -14.68 1.79
C THR A 84 20.70 -13.32 1.94
N GLN A 85 22.04 -13.28 1.92
CA GLN A 85 22.82 -12.05 1.96
C GLN A 85 22.74 -11.29 0.63
N ASP A 86 22.81 -12.00 -0.51
CA ASP A 86 22.67 -11.39 -1.85
C ASP A 86 21.26 -10.82 -2.05
N VAL A 87 20.22 -11.56 -1.63
CA VAL A 87 18.83 -11.07 -1.62
C VAL A 87 18.70 -9.84 -0.73
N GLY A 88 19.27 -9.85 0.47
CA GLY A 88 19.32 -8.70 1.36
C GLY A 88 20.02 -7.48 0.75
N ALA A 89 21.10 -7.68 0.00
CA ALA A 89 21.80 -6.61 -0.71
C ALA A 89 20.94 -6.00 -1.83
N VAL A 90 20.30 -6.82 -2.67
CA VAL A 90 19.39 -6.35 -3.74
C VAL A 90 18.20 -5.58 -3.15
N LEU A 91 17.60 -6.08 -2.06
CA LEU A 91 16.52 -5.39 -1.36
C LEU A 91 16.98 -4.06 -0.72
N SER A 92 18.22 -4.00 -0.21
CA SER A 92 18.78 -2.76 0.37
C SER A 92 19.02 -1.69 -0.70
N VAL A 93 19.60 -2.06 -1.84
CA VAL A 93 19.79 -1.17 -3.00
C VAL A 93 18.45 -0.71 -3.56
N THR A 94 17.47 -1.62 -3.64
CA THR A 94 16.09 -1.33 -4.02
C THR A 94 15.44 -0.30 -3.08
N GLY A 95 15.58 -0.49 -1.77
CA GLY A 95 15.03 0.41 -0.74
C GLY A 95 15.62 1.82 -0.81
N LEU A 96 16.94 1.95 -1.05
CA LEU A 96 17.59 3.24 -1.24
C LEU A 96 17.09 3.95 -2.52
N GLY A 97 16.97 3.23 -3.64
CA GLY A 97 16.43 3.77 -4.88
C GLY A 97 14.98 4.25 -4.74
N LEU A 98 14.14 3.47 -4.04
CA LEU A 98 12.77 3.83 -3.71
C LEU A 98 12.69 5.08 -2.82
N PHE A 99 13.53 5.17 -1.78
CA PHE A 99 13.56 6.31 -0.88
C PHE A 99 13.89 7.63 -1.61
N ILE A 100 14.89 7.59 -2.51
CA ILE A 100 15.26 8.73 -3.37
C ILE A 100 14.09 9.10 -4.31
N TYR A 101 13.43 8.13 -4.94
CA TYR A 101 12.26 8.37 -5.79
C TYR A 101 11.11 9.04 -5.03
N GLN A 102 10.79 8.54 -3.83
CA GLN A 102 9.64 9.03 -3.07
C GLN A 102 9.82 10.47 -2.57
N LEU A 103 11.05 10.83 -2.14
CA LEU A 103 11.37 12.19 -1.72
C LEU A 103 11.46 13.18 -2.89
N SER A 104 12.10 12.78 -4.00
CA SER A 104 12.55 13.73 -5.03
C SER A 104 11.75 13.70 -6.34
N ILE A 105 10.97 12.66 -6.61
CA ILE A 105 10.37 12.43 -7.94
C ILE A 105 8.84 12.28 -7.85
N TYR A 106 8.30 11.48 -6.92
CA TYR A 106 6.88 11.15 -6.88
C TYR A 106 5.95 12.38 -6.86
N HIS A 107 6.26 13.40 -6.05
CA HIS A 107 5.43 14.62 -5.94
C HIS A 107 5.25 15.31 -7.29
N TYR A 108 6.30 15.40 -8.10
CA TYR A 108 6.22 15.98 -9.44
C TYR A 108 5.36 15.11 -10.35
N VAL A 109 5.57 13.78 -10.34
CA VAL A 109 4.84 12.84 -11.19
C VAL A 109 3.33 12.85 -10.92
N GLU A 110 2.89 12.87 -9.65
CA GLU A 110 1.45 13.00 -9.33
C GLU A 110 0.89 14.36 -9.74
N ARG A 111 1.65 15.44 -9.53
CA ARG A 111 1.21 16.81 -9.87
C ARG A 111 1.03 17.02 -11.38
N TRP A 112 1.82 16.36 -12.23
CA TRP A 112 1.72 16.47 -13.70
C TRP A 112 0.69 15.51 -14.32
N LEU A 113 0.54 14.29 -13.79
CA LEU A 113 -0.29 13.24 -14.41
C LEU A 113 -1.62 12.95 -13.68
N GLY A 114 -1.69 13.26 -12.39
CA GLY A 114 -2.79 12.89 -11.48
C GLY A 114 -2.76 11.42 -11.07
N ALA A 115 -3.08 11.15 -9.79
CA ALA A 115 -3.01 9.82 -9.17
C ALA A 115 -3.57 8.65 -10.01
N VAL A 116 -4.73 8.80 -10.67
CA VAL A 116 -5.34 7.72 -11.49
C VAL A 116 -4.45 7.34 -12.68
N THR A 117 -3.89 8.33 -13.37
CA THR A 117 -2.98 8.12 -14.51
C THR A 117 -1.68 7.48 -14.04
N VAL A 118 -1.14 7.94 -12.90
CA VAL A 118 0.07 7.37 -12.29
C VAL A 118 -0.15 5.89 -11.95
N CYS A 119 -1.26 5.52 -11.30
CA CYS A 119 -1.57 4.12 -11.00
C CYS A 119 -1.67 3.26 -12.28
N ARG A 120 -2.33 3.76 -13.33
CA ARG A 120 -2.49 3.03 -14.60
C ARG A 120 -1.16 2.81 -15.33
N VAL A 121 -0.36 3.86 -15.47
CA VAL A 121 0.96 3.77 -16.12
C VAL A 121 1.90 2.89 -15.30
N ALA A 122 1.89 3.04 -13.98
CA ALA A 122 2.74 2.25 -13.09
C ALA A 122 2.37 0.75 -13.13
N ALA A 123 1.09 0.38 -13.09
CA ALA A 123 0.68 -1.02 -13.20
C ALA A 123 0.98 -1.61 -14.59
N ALA A 124 0.80 -0.84 -15.68
CA ALA A 124 1.17 -1.29 -17.03
C ALA A 124 2.69 -1.52 -17.18
N LEU A 125 3.52 -0.64 -16.60
CA LEU A 125 4.98 -0.80 -16.59
C LEU A 125 5.43 -1.92 -15.64
N SER A 126 4.74 -2.11 -14.51
CA SER A 126 4.95 -3.22 -13.57
C SER A 126 4.71 -4.57 -14.28
N ILE A 127 3.63 -4.71 -15.04
CA ILE A 127 3.35 -5.87 -15.89
C ILE A 127 4.50 -6.14 -16.87
N LEU A 128 4.91 -5.12 -17.63
CA LEU A 128 6.03 -5.26 -18.59
C LEU A 128 7.34 -5.64 -17.88
N THR A 129 7.59 -5.09 -16.69
CA THR A 129 8.80 -5.40 -15.91
C THR A 129 8.77 -6.85 -15.43
N LEU A 130 7.65 -7.31 -14.86
CA LEU A 130 7.45 -8.68 -14.38
C LEU A 130 7.51 -9.73 -15.51
N ALA A 131 6.99 -9.41 -16.70
CA ALA A 131 7.11 -10.25 -17.88
C ALA A 131 8.57 -10.52 -18.29
N CYS A 132 9.51 -9.63 -17.93
CA CYS A 132 10.94 -9.80 -18.19
C CYS A 132 11.69 -10.64 -17.14
N TYR A 133 11.14 -10.92 -15.95
CA TYR A 133 11.85 -11.68 -14.91
C TYR A 133 12.30 -13.10 -15.35
N PRO A 134 11.48 -13.89 -16.06
CA PRO A 134 11.93 -15.17 -16.63
C PRO A 134 13.13 -15.04 -17.58
N SER A 135 13.24 -13.92 -18.31
CA SER A 135 14.39 -13.64 -19.19
C SER A 135 15.62 -13.19 -18.40
N ILE A 136 15.43 -12.39 -17.34
CA ILE A 136 16.49 -12.01 -16.40
C ILE A 136 17.10 -13.27 -15.75
N ALA A 137 16.29 -14.29 -15.44
CA ALA A 137 16.74 -15.57 -14.92
C ALA A 137 17.75 -16.32 -15.82
N SER A 138 17.85 -15.97 -17.10
CA SER A 138 18.78 -16.57 -18.07
C SER A 138 20.13 -15.84 -18.13
N LEU A 139 20.27 -14.71 -17.45
CA LEU A 139 21.50 -13.93 -17.37
C LEU A 139 22.44 -14.50 -16.30
N HIS A 140 23.73 -14.21 -16.42
CA HIS A 140 24.77 -14.72 -15.52
C HIS A 140 25.74 -13.62 -15.07
N GLY A 141 26.37 -13.79 -13.91
CA GLY A 141 27.38 -12.88 -13.36
C GLY A 141 26.89 -11.45 -13.18
N THR A 142 27.77 -10.47 -13.39
CA THR A 142 27.50 -9.04 -13.17
C THR A 142 26.27 -8.52 -13.94
N ILE A 143 25.98 -9.10 -15.12
CA ILE A 143 24.84 -8.68 -15.96
C ILE A 143 23.52 -9.10 -15.31
N LEU A 144 23.44 -10.30 -14.71
CA LEU A 144 22.30 -10.72 -13.89
C LEU A 144 22.09 -9.75 -12.72
N THR A 145 23.14 -9.48 -11.95
CA THR A 145 23.04 -8.63 -10.76
C THR A 145 22.60 -7.21 -11.11
N LEU A 146 23.11 -6.63 -12.20
CA LEU A 146 22.72 -5.29 -12.66
C LEU A 146 21.26 -5.27 -13.15
N ALA A 147 20.86 -6.23 -14.00
CA ALA A 147 19.50 -6.32 -14.52
C ALA A 147 18.47 -6.56 -13.41
N LEU A 148 18.78 -7.43 -12.44
CA LEU A 148 17.92 -7.74 -11.30
C LEU A 148 17.74 -6.53 -10.37
N ASN A 149 18.81 -5.80 -10.05
CA ASN A 149 18.71 -4.57 -9.26
C ASN A 149 17.88 -3.51 -9.99
N ALA A 150 18.12 -3.30 -11.29
CA ALA A 150 17.34 -2.35 -12.08
C ALA A 150 15.84 -2.72 -12.13
N ALA A 151 15.51 -3.99 -12.42
CA ALA A 151 14.13 -4.47 -12.45
C ALA A 151 13.45 -4.38 -11.08
N SER A 152 14.17 -4.72 -9.99
CA SER A 152 13.67 -4.61 -8.62
C SER A 152 13.40 -3.15 -8.23
N ILE A 153 14.31 -2.22 -8.54
CA ILE A 153 14.10 -0.77 -8.35
C ILE A 153 12.85 -0.31 -9.12
N ILE A 154 12.75 -0.65 -10.41
CA ILE A 154 11.61 -0.26 -11.26
C ILE A 154 10.29 -0.81 -10.68
N LYS A 155 10.19 -2.12 -10.40
CA LYS A 155 8.98 -2.73 -9.82
C LYS A 155 8.57 -2.05 -8.52
N ASN A 156 9.52 -1.78 -7.63
CA ASN A 156 9.19 -1.22 -6.32
C ASN A 156 8.82 0.27 -6.39
N ILE A 157 9.41 1.03 -7.30
CA ILE A 157 8.96 2.39 -7.63
C ILE A 157 7.54 2.37 -8.23
N MET A 158 7.22 1.45 -9.14
CA MET A 158 5.86 1.31 -9.69
C MET A 158 4.86 0.93 -8.58
N SER A 159 5.16 -0.07 -7.75
CA SER A 159 4.32 -0.47 -6.61
C SER A 159 4.06 0.70 -5.66
N ALA A 160 5.10 1.40 -5.20
CA ALA A 160 4.96 2.55 -4.33
C ALA A 160 4.15 3.70 -4.97
N SER A 161 4.27 3.89 -6.28
CA SER A 161 3.49 4.88 -7.04
C SER A 161 1.99 4.53 -7.03
N ILE A 162 1.64 3.26 -7.24
CA ILE A 162 0.26 2.75 -7.19
C ILE A 162 -0.31 2.89 -5.78
N ILE A 163 0.44 2.45 -4.76
CA ILE A 163 0.03 2.49 -3.35
C ILE A 163 -0.19 3.94 -2.88
N THR A 164 0.73 4.85 -3.20
CA THR A 164 0.60 6.27 -2.84
C THR A 164 -0.56 6.92 -3.61
N GLY A 165 -0.76 6.57 -4.88
CA GLY A 165 -1.91 7.02 -5.67
C GLY A 165 -3.25 6.56 -5.08
N CYS A 166 -3.33 5.32 -4.59
CA CYS A 166 -4.51 4.79 -3.90
C CYS A 166 -4.83 5.58 -2.62
N PHE A 167 -3.83 5.90 -1.78
CA PHE A 167 -4.03 6.75 -0.61
C PHE A 167 -4.53 8.15 -0.99
N ILE A 168 -3.98 8.75 -2.05
CA ILE A 168 -4.41 10.06 -2.54
C ILE A 168 -5.86 10.05 -3.01
N LEU A 169 -6.29 8.99 -3.70
CA LEU A 169 -7.69 8.81 -4.11
C LEU A 169 -8.61 8.67 -2.89
N GLN A 170 -8.32 7.72 -1.99
CA GLN A 170 -9.09 7.50 -0.75
C GLN A 170 -9.27 8.79 0.07
N ASN A 171 -8.22 9.61 0.19
CA ASN A 171 -8.27 10.88 0.92
C ASN A 171 -8.91 12.05 0.12
N ARG A 172 -9.12 11.90 -1.19
CA ARG A 172 -9.91 12.81 -2.05
C ARG A 172 -11.41 12.45 -2.07
N ALA A 173 -11.79 11.19 -1.82
CA ALA A 173 -13.19 10.75 -1.77
C ALA A 173 -13.95 11.11 -0.47
N VAL A 174 -13.25 11.57 0.58
CA VAL A 174 -13.85 11.81 1.90
C VAL A 174 -13.48 13.18 2.46
N GLU A 175 -14.36 13.72 3.29
CA GLU A 175 -14.08 14.95 4.04
C GLU A 175 -12.91 14.77 5.00
N GLN A 176 -12.19 15.87 5.28
CA GLN A 176 -11.01 15.85 6.13
C GLN A 176 -11.29 15.29 7.54
N HIS A 177 -12.48 15.50 8.08
CA HIS A 177 -12.88 14.98 9.39
C HIS A 177 -13.07 13.45 9.42
N GLN A 178 -13.36 12.82 8.27
CA GLN A 178 -13.55 11.37 8.16
C GLN A 178 -12.30 10.60 7.73
N ARG A 179 -11.24 11.29 7.25
CA ARG A 179 -10.01 10.65 6.73
C ARG A 179 -9.39 9.63 7.67
N GLY A 180 -9.43 9.86 8.99
CA GLY A 180 -8.93 8.89 9.98
C GLY A 180 -9.65 7.53 9.90
N ALA A 181 -10.98 7.54 9.90
CA ALA A 181 -11.79 6.33 9.78
C ALA A 181 -11.67 5.70 8.39
N ALA A 182 -11.66 6.51 7.32
CA ALA A 182 -11.51 6.03 5.94
C ALA A 182 -10.17 5.28 5.73
N ASN A 183 -9.06 5.87 6.18
CA ASN A 183 -7.74 5.22 6.13
C ASN A 183 -7.67 4.00 7.08
N GLY A 184 -8.39 4.02 8.20
CA GLY A 184 -8.54 2.86 9.10
C GLY A 184 -9.23 1.67 8.44
N ILE A 185 -10.34 1.89 7.73
CA ILE A 185 -11.01 0.88 6.90
C ILE A 185 -10.02 0.38 5.83
N ALA A 186 -9.40 1.29 5.08
CA ALA A 186 -8.48 0.96 3.99
C ALA A 186 -7.31 0.08 4.44
N MET A 187 -6.63 0.45 5.54
CA MET A 187 -5.51 -0.35 6.07
C MET A 187 -5.96 -1.69 6.67
N THR A 188 -7.14 -1.76 7.28
CA THR A 188 -7.68 -3.02 7.81
C THR A 188 -8.00 -4.00 6.68
N SER A 189 -8.74 -3.55 5.66
CA SER A 189 -9.05 -4.36 4.48
C SER A 189 -7.78 -4.79 3.74
N MET A 190 -6.84 -3.86 3.54
CA MET A 190 -5.55 -4.14 2.90
C MET A 190 -4.74 -5.19 3.67
N SER A 191 -4.71 -5.12 5.01
CA SER A 191 -3.93 -6.04 5.84
C SER A 191 -4.45 -7.47 5.76
N ILE A 192 -5.78 -7.66 5.70
CA ILE A 192 -6.41 -8.96 5.49
C ILE A 192 -5.98 -9.56 4.14
N PHE A 193 -5.91 -8.73 3.09
CA PHE A 193 -5.43 -9.15 1.77
C PHE A 193 -3.92 -9.47 1.78
N LYS A 194 -3.07 -8.63 2.40
CA LYS A 194 -1.62 -8.93 2.51
C LYS A 194 -1.36 -10.22 3.30
N ALA A 195 -2.14 -10.55 4.32
CA ALA A 195 -1.98 -11.78 5.10
C ALA A 195 -2.11 -13.08 4.26
N ILE A 196 -2.89 -13.04 3.16
CA ILE A 196 -3.05 -14.17 2.22
C ILE A 196 -1.88 -14.25 1.23
N GLY A 197 -1.19 -13.13 0.98
CA GLY A 197 -0.14 -12.98 -0.03
C GLY A 197 0.99 -14.03 0.04
N PRO A 198 1.63 -14.27 1.19
CA PRO A 198 2.71 -15.25 1.30
C PRO A 198 2.23 -16.69 1.05
N ALA A 199 1.06 -17.07 1.61
CA ALA A 199 0.49 -18.40 1.41
C ALA A 199 0.13 -18.66 -0.06
N GLY A 200 -0.48 -17.68 -0.74
CA GLY A 200 -0.74 -17.74 -2.17
C GLY A 200 0.54 -17.77 -3.00
N GLY A 201 1.50 -16.89 -2.71
CA GLY A 201 2.79 -16.78 -3.40
C GLY A 201 3.61 -18.08 -3.32
N GLY A 202 3.78 -18.63 -2.12
CA GLY A 202 4.48 -19.90 -1.90
C GLY A 202 3.78 -21.09 -2.57
N ALA A 203 2.44 -21.13 -2.58
CA ALA A 203 1.68 -22.16 -3.28
C ALA A 203 1.89 -22.10 -4.81
N ILE A 204 1.77 -20.90 -5.41
CA ILE A 204 2.04 -20.66 -6.83
C ILE A 204 3.49 -21.02 -7.18
N PHE A 205 4.45 -20.65 -6.32
CA PHE A 205 5.85 -20.96 -6.52
C PHE A 205 6.12 -22.49 -6.49
N SER A 206 5.55 -23.21 -5.52
CA SER A 206 5.63 -24.67 -5.45
C SER A 206 4.97 -25.36 -6.67
N MET A 207 3.88 -24.81 -7.20
CA MET A 207 3.27 -25.27 -8.44
C MET A 207 4.18 -25.05 -9.66
N GLY A 208 4.91 -23.93 -9.70
CA GLY A 208 5.95 -23.66 -10.70
C GLY A 208 7.10 -24.67 -10.63
N GLN A 209 7.70 -24.87 -9.45
CA GLN A 209 8.81 -25.84 -9.25
C GLN A 209 8.44 -27.27 -9.67
N LYS A 210 7.18 -27.69 -9.48
CA LYS A 210 6.67 -29.01 -9.92
C LYS A 210 6.46 -29.12 -11.45
N ARG A 211 6.62 -28.03 -12.20
CA ARG A 211 6.28 -27.92 -13.63
C ARG A 211 7.41 -27.33 -14.48
N VAL A 212 8.68 -27.47 -14.06
CA VAL A 212 9.85 -26.96 -14.80
C VAL A 212 9.93 -27.47 -16.24
N HIS A 213 9.50 -28.71 -16.50
CA HIS A 213 9.52 -29.33 -17.84
C HIS A 213 8.15 -29.30 -18.57
N ALA A 214 7.22 -28.44 -18.17
CA ALA A 214 5.91 -28.35 -18.82
C ALA A 214 5.99 -27.61 -20.18
N ALA A 215 5.32 -28.14 -21.21
CA ALA A 215 5.29 -27.53 -22.54
C ALA A 215 4.54 -26.18 -22.62
N PHE A 216 3.76 -25.84 -21.58
CA PHE A 216 3.05 -24.57 -21.45
C PHE A 216 3.24 -24.01 -20.03
N LEU A 217 3.70 -22.76 -19.96
CA LEU A 217 4.12 -22.06 -18.73
C LEU A 217 5.03 -22.91 -17.81
N PRO A 218 6.23 -23.32 -18.28
CA PRO A 218 7.22 -24.01 -17.46
C PRO A 218 7.74 -23.16 -16.30
N GLY A 219 7.89 -23.77 -15.12
CA GLY A 219 8.62 -23.21 -13.98
C GLY A 219 8.20 -21.78 -13.62
N ASN A 220 9.17 -20.88 -13.61
CA ASN A 220 8.99 -19.44 -13.34
C ASN A 220 7.96 -18.76 -14.25
N GLN A 221 7.77 -19.23 -15.49
CA GLN A 221 6.82 -18.58 -16.41
C GLN A 221 5.40 -18.64 -15.86
N LEU A 222 5.00 -19.75 -15.23
CA LEU A 222 3.72 -19.83 -14.51
C LEU A 222 3.64 -18.82 -13.37
N VAL A 223 4.70 -18.71 -12.57
CA VAL A 223 4.75 -17.87 -11.37
C VAL A 223 4.62 -16.39 -11.73
N PHE A 224 5.45 -15.90 -12.66
CA PHE A 224 5.38 -14.51 -13.12
C PHE A 224 4.14 -14.24 -13.99
N PHE A 225 3.60 -15.23 -14.72
CA PHE A 225 2.31 -15.08 -15.41
C PHE A 225 1.16 -14.87 -14.41
N VAL A 226 1.08 -15.65 -13.33
CA VAL A 226 0.01 -15.49 -12.33
C VAL A 226 0.13 -14.15 -11.60
N LEU A 227 1.34 -13.69 -11.24
CA LEU A 227 1.56 -12.33 -10.71
C LEU A 227 1.05 -11.26 -11.70
N ASN A 228 1.42 -11.36 -12.97
CA ASN A 228 0.94 -10.48 -14.05
C ASN A 228 -0.58 -10.48 -14.20
N MET A 229 -1.26 -11.61 -13.99
CA MET A 229 -2.72 -11.66 -14.04
C MET A 229 -3.37 -10.94 -12.86
N VAL A 230 -2.81 -11.00 -11.65
CA VAL A 230 -3.32 -10.22 -10.50
C VAL A 230 -3.07 -8.72 -10.69
N GLU A 231 -1.89 -8.33 -11.18
CA GLU A 231 -1.57 -6.94 -11.51
C GLU A 231 -2.48 -6.40 -12.64
N LEU A 232 -2.78 -7.23 -13.65
CA LEU A 232 -3.71 -6.89 -14.73
C LEU A 232 -5.15 -6.73 -14.22
N ILE A 233 -5.60 -7.56 -13.27
CA ILE A 233 -6.90 -7.37 -12.61
C ILE A 233 -6.91 -6.03 -11.85
N GLY A 234 -5.85 -5.72 -11.09
CA GLY A 234 -5.68 -4.43 -10.44
C GLY A 234 -5.76 -3.25 -11.42
N LEU A 235 -5.04 -3.33 -12.54
CA LEU A 235 -5.06 -2.34 -13.63
C LEU A 235 -6.46 -2.18 -14.24
N VAL A 236 -7.14 -3.28 -14.58
CA VAL A 236 -8.50 -3.26 -15.17
C VAL A 236 -9.50 -2.61 -14.22
N LEU A 237 -9.42 -2.90 -12.91
CA LEU A 237 -10.28 -2.27 -11.90
C LEU A 237 -10.07 -0.75 -11.79
N THR A 238 -8.91 -0.20 -12.21
CA THR A 238 -8.72 1.27 -12.25
C THR A 238 -9.53 1.97 -13.34
N PHE A 239 -10.20 1.26 -14.26
CA PHE A 239 -11.00 1.86 -15.32
C PHE A 239 -12.49 1.98 -14.94
N LYS A 240 -13.22 2.82 -15.67
CA LYS A 240 -14.68 2.92 -15.55
C LYS A 240 -15.33 1.66 -16.16
N PRO A 241 -16.41 1.13 -15.57
CA PRO A 241 -17.25 1.74 -14.53
C PRO A 241 -16.79 1.53 -13.08
N PHE A 242 -15.73 0.75 -12.82
CA PHE A 242 -15.39 0.34 -11.45
C PHE A 242 -14.84 1.49 -10.60
N LEU A 243 -13.72 2.10 -11.02
CA LEU A 243 -13.13 3.24 -10.30
C LEU A 243 -13.93 4.52 -10.62
N ALA A 244 -14.63 5.04 -9.62
CA ALA A 244 -15.55 6.17 -9.76
C ALA A 244 -14.87 7.55 -9.62
N TYR A 245 -13.88 7.82 -10.50
CA TYR A 245 -13.21 9.12 -10.70
C TYR A 245 -13.16 9.42 -12.20
#